data_AF-A0A7V9GMW9-F1
#
_entry.id   AF-A0A7V9GMW9-F1
#
_cell.length_a   1.000
_cell.length_b   1.000
_cell.length_c   1.000
_cell.angle_alpha   90.00
_cell.angle_beta   90.00
_cell.angle_gamma   90.00
#
_symmetry.space_group_name_H-M   'P 1'
#
loop_
_entity.id
_entity.type
_entity.pdbx_description
1 polymer ?
#
loop_
_entity_poly.entity_id
_entity_poly.type
_entity_poly.pdbx_seq_one_letter_code
_entity_poly.pdbx_strand_id
1 'polypeptide(L)'
;MKSKPGKINRILNARPDTLDFRDKMYEAALHEVPVTMRLQEYKKYKIPVLDQGQEGACTGFGLATVANYLLTRRKVVPDKIQVSPRMFYQMARRYDEWSGEDYEGSSARGAIKGWHKHGVCAANCWPYEDNTDYRLTETRVNDALLRPLGAYYRVNHKDIVAMHSAIAEVGILFATSLVHEGWDQIGVDGKIPYSEKMQGGHAFAIVAYDQEGFWIQNSWGKGWGKGGFALVSYDDWLLNGTDVWVAMLGAPIKLLKLQSKAIAHSAAAEKSESYSFADLRPHIISIGNNGKLNQGGSYGTSPDELISIFENDIPKVTKNWKKKRLLLYAHGGLVSEKAAIQRLADYRQSLLQAEVYPLSFIWRSDAWTTITNILKDAVQRRRPEGILSSAKDFMLD
;
A
#
# COMPACT_ATOMS: atom_id res chain seq x y z
N MET A 1 -10.59 -27.51 34.10
CA MET A 1 -10.85 -26.16 33.54
C MET A 1 -9.61 -25.70 32.79
N LYS A 2 -9.62 -25.71 31.45
CA LYS A 2 -8.55 -25.04 30.68
C LYS A 2 -8.83 -23.55 30.76
N SER A 3 -7.89 -22.77 31.28
CA SER A 3 -7.96 -21.31 31.33
C SER A 3 -8.25 -20.78 29.93
N LYS A 4 -9.20 -19.84 29.81
CA LYS A 4 -9.35 -19.07 28.58
C LYS A 4 -8.00 -18.41 28.30
N PRO A 5 -7.40 -18.56 27.10
CA PRO A 5 -6.18 -17.83 26.77
C PRO A 5 -6.47 -16.34 26.97
N GLY A 6 -5.57 -15.65 27.68
CA GLY A 6 -5.72 -14.23 27.99
C GLY A 6 -5.97 -13.42 26.71
N LYS A 7 -6.85 -12.42 26.78
CA LYS A 7 -7.18 -11.56 25.66
C LYS A 7 -5.90 -10.84 25.22
N ILE A 8 -5.35 -11.20 24.06
CA ILE A 8 -4.20 -10.49 23.47
C ILE A 8 -4.67 -9.09 23.12
N ASN A 9 -4.00 -8.07 23.66
CA ASN A 9 -4.34 -6.68 23.38
C ASN A 9 -3.83 -6.34 21.97
N ARG A 10 -4.75 -6.13 21.02
CA ARG A 10 -4.42 -5.88 19.61
C ARG A 10 -4.59 -4.40 19.28
N ILE A 11 -3.71 -3.86 18.45
CA ILE A 11 -3.84 -2.51 17.93
C ILE A 11 -4.71 -2.53 16.66
N LEU A 12 -5.82 -1.78 16.70
CA LEU A 12 -6.86 -1.70 15.65
C LEU A 12 -6.91 -0.29 15.06
N ASN A 13 -5.95 0.01 14.20
CA ASN A 13 -5.67 1.36 13.72
C ASN A 13 -5.58 1.47 12.19
N ALA A 14 -6.21 0.56 11.43
CA ALA A 14 -6.41 0.78 10.01
C ALA A 14 -7.29 2.02 9.81
N ARG A 15 -6.87 2.93 8.93
CA ARG A 15 -7.65 4.13 8.60
C ARG A 15 -8.42 3.95 7.30
N PRO A 16 -9.68 4.41 7.24
CA PRO A 16 -10.40 4.54 5.98
C PRO A 16 -9.64 5.44 5.01
N ASP A 17 -9.60 5.07 3.73
CA ASP A 17 -8.98 5.90 2.70
C ASP A 17 -9.80 7.19 2.50
N THR A 18 -9.12 8.34 2.47
CA THR A 18 -9.72 9.62 2.07
C THR A 18 -10.28 9.54 0.65
N LEU A 19 -11.23 10.39 0.25
CA LEU A 19 -11.65 10.45 -1.16
C LEU A 19 -10.48 10.93 -2.03
N ASP A 20 -10.10 10.14 -3.04
CA ASP A 20 -9.11 10.49 -4.05
C ASP A 20 -9.66 10.18 -5.44
N PHE A 21 -9.90 11.23 -6.24
CA PHE A 21 -10.45 11.12 -7.60
C PHE A 21 -9.51 10.41 -8.58
N ARG A 22 -8.26 10.13 -8.19
CA ARG A 22 -7.29 9.38 -9.00
C ARG A 22 -7.40 7.87 -8.79
N ASP A 23 -8.14 7.42 -7.78
CA ASP A 23 -8.44 6.00 -7.61
C ASP A 23 -9.20 5.52 -8.85
N LYS A 24 -8.63 4.54 -9.55
CA LYS A 24 -9.34 3.89 -10.66
C LYS A 24 -10.36 2.93 -10.06
N MET A 25 -11.64 3.18 -10.33
CA MET A 25 -12.71 2.29 -9.90
C MET A 25 -12.67 1.00 -10.71
N TYR A 26 -12.95 -0.12 -10.05
CA TYR A 26 -13.14 -1.40 -10.70
C TYR A 26 -14.45 -1.38 -11.47
N GLU A 27 -14.38 -1.83 -12.72
CA GLU A 27 -15.53 -2.08 -13.58
C GLU A 27 -15.53 -3.57 -13.92
N ALA A 28 -16.65 -4.24 -13.68
CA ALA A 28 -16.75 -5.67 -13.86
C ALA A 28 -16.69 -6.07 -15.33
N ALA A 29 -15.94 -7.12 -15.64
CA ALA A 29 -16.07 -7.83 -16.89
C ALA A 29 -17.41 -8.56 -16.90
N LEU A 30 -18.13 -8.50 -18.03
CA LEU A 30 -19.45 -9.11 -18.20
C LEU A 30 -19.38 -10.65 -18.33
N HIS A 31 -18.87 -11.34 -17.31
CA HIS A 31 -18.88 -12.79 -17.20
C HIS A 31 -19.86 -13.25 -16.11
N GLU A 32 -20.15 -14.54 -16.09
CA GLU A 32 -20.99 -15.15 -15.06
C GLU A 32 -20.37 -15.00 -13.67
N VAL A 33 -21.16 -14.50 -12.72
CA VAL A 33 -20.81 -14.43 -11.30
C VAL A 33 -21.45 -15.64 -10.60
N PRO A 34 -20.66 -16.57 -10.03
CA PRO A 34 -21.21 -17.73 -9.33
C PRO A 34 -22.12 -17.32 -8.17
N VAL A 35 -23.18 -18.09 -7.92
CA VAL A 35 -24.09 -17.84 -6.77
C VAL A 35 -23.36 -17.92 -5.43
N THR A 36 -22.30 -18.75 -5.35
CA THR A 36 -21.44 -18.86 -4.17
C THR A 36 -20.00 -19.09 -4.61
N MET A 37 -19.06 -18.54 -3.84
CA MET A 37 -17.65 -18.93 -3.88
C MET A 37 -17.30 -19.57 -2.55
N ARG A 38 -17.25 -20.90 -2.53
CA ARG A 38 -17.12 -21.66 -1.29
C ARG A 38 -15.73 -21.49 -0.67
N LEU A 39 -15.69 -21.23 0.64
CA LEU A 39 -14.45 -21.13 1.41
C LEU A 39 -13.54 -22.36 1.24
N GLN A 40 -14.10 -23.56 1.04
CA GLN A 40 -13.31 -24.78 0.84
C GLN A 40 -12.45 -24.72 -0.42
N GLU A 41 -12.92 -24.07 -1.49
CA GLU A 41 -12.15 -23.90 -2.72
C GLU A 41 -10.93 -23.01 -2.51
N TYR A 42 -11.10 -21.90 -1.77
CA TYR A 42 -9.98 -21.06 -1.34
C TYR A 42 -8.97 -21.84 -0.48
N LYS A 43 -9.46 -22.65 0.47
CA LYS A 43 -8.58 -23.43 1.37
C LYS A 43 -7.69 -24.45 0.66
N LYS A 44 -8.02 -24.88 -0.58
CA LYS A 44 -7.16 -25.78 -1.38
C LYS A 44 -5.79 -25.16 -1.70
N TYR A 45 -5.69 -23.84 -1.77
CA TYR A 45 -4.44 -23.13 -2.01
C TYR A 45 -3.51 -23.11 -0.79
N LYS A 46 -4.00 -23.47 0.41
CA LYS A 46 -3.23 -23.54 1.67
C LYS A 46 -2.48 -22.23 2.00
N ILE A 47 -3.13 -21.10 1.75
CA ILE A 47 -2.57 -19.78 2.08
C ILE A 47 -2.40 -19.69 3.60
N PRO A 48 -1.23 -19.24 4.10
CA PRO A 48 -0.97 -19.19 5.52
C PRO A 48 -1.88 -18.16 6.21
N VAL A 49 -2.52 -18.56 7.31
CA VAL A 49 -3.12 -17.63 8.27
C VAL A 49 -2.00 -17.07 9.12
N LEU A 50 -1.78 -15.76 8.99
CA LEU A 50 -0.71 -15.03 9.65
C LEU A 50 -1.16 -14.51 11.02
N ASP A 51 -0.21 -14.00 11.81
CA ASP A 51 -0.48 -13.37 13.11
C ASP A 51 0.32 -12.07 13.25
N GLN A 52 -0.39 -10.94 13.33
CA GLN A 52 0.22 -9.62 13.49
C GLN A 52 0.72 -9.33 14.91
N GLY A 53 0.28 -10.13 15.89
CA GLY A 53 0.56 -9.87 17.30
C GLY A 53 -0.03 -8.54 17.78
N GLN A 54 0.82 -7.70 18.38
CA GLN A 54 0.40 -6.47 19.05
C GLN A 54 0.69 -5.20 18.24
N GLU A 55 1.38 -5.28 17.10
CA GLU A 55 1.62 -4.11 16.25
C GLU A 55 0.38 -3.76 15.41
N GLY A 56 0.19 -2.47 15.11
CA GLY A 56 -0.83 -1.96 14.18
C GLY A 56 -0.60 -2.33 12.70
N ALA A 57 -0.02 -3.50 12.42
CA ALA A 57 0.46 -3.89 11.10
C ALA A 57 -0.61 -4.55 10.19
N CYS A 58 -1.89 -4.49 10.57
CA CYS A 58 -2.98 -5.21 9.89
C CYS A 58 -3.03 -4.99 8.37
N THR A 59 -2.79 -3.77 7.87
CA THR A 59 -2.76 -3.46 6.42
C THR A 59 -1.70 -4.30 5.69
N GLY A 60 -0.52 -4.45 6.30
CA GLY A 60 0.56 -5.27 5.75
C GLY A 60 0.23 -6.76 5.73
N PHE A 61 -0.43 -7.25 6.77
CA PHE A 61 -0.83 -8.66 6.88
C PHE A 61 -2.01 -9.04 5.99
N GLY A 62 -3.03 -8.17 5.90
CA GLY A 62 -4.16 -8.34 4.99
C GLY A 62 -3.69 -8.38 3.53
N LEU A 63 -2.81 -7.44 3.14
CA LEU A 63 -2.26 -7.43 1.79
C LEU A 63 -1.29 -8.58 1.52
N ALA A 64 -0.52 -9.03 2.53
CA ALA A 64 0.30 -10.25 2.42
C ALA A 64 -0.53 -11.49 2.09
N THR A 65 -1.71 -11.63 2.70
CA THR A 65 -2.65 -12.72 2.39
C THR A 65 -3.08 -12.67 0.93
N VAL A 66 -3.45 -11.49 0.44
CA VAL A 66 -3.85 -11.25 -0.96
C VAL A 66 -2.73 -11.63 -1.93
N ALA A 67 -1.52 -11.13 -1.69
CA ALA A 67 -0.35 -11.43 -2.52
C ALA A 67 0.00 -12.92 -2.52
N ASN A 68 0.03 -13.57 -1.35
CA ASN A 68 0.31 -15.01 -1.23
C ASN A 68 -0.71 -15.84 -2.03
N TYR A 69 -2.00 -15.49 -1.97
CA TYR A 69 -3.03 -16.15 -2.76
C TYR A 69 -2.81 -15.99 -4.26
N LEU A 70 -2.64 -14.75 -4.73
CA LEU A 70 -2.48 -14.44 -6.15
C LEU A 70 -1.21 -15.10 -6.74
N LEU A 71 -0.11 -15.11 -5.99
CA LEU A 71 1.16 -15.73 -6.40
C LEU A 71 1.05 -17.26 -6.44
N THR A 72 0.44 -17.85 -5.41
CA THR A 72 0.27 -19.31 -5.30
C THR A 72 -0.65 -19.87 -6.40
N ARG A 73 -1.68 -19.11 -6.79
CA ARG A 73 -2.67 -19.57 -7.78
C ARG A 73 -2.27 -19.35 -9.24
N ARG A 74 -1.10 -18.77 -9.53
CA ARG A 74 -0.64 -18.58 -10.92
C ARG A 74 -0.67 -19.91 -11.67
N LYS A 75 -1.30 -19.93 -12.85
CA LYS A 75 -1.50 -21.15 -13.63
C LYS A 75 -0.20 -21.73 -14.20
N VAL A 76 0.68 -20.87 -14.69
CA VAL A 76 1.91 -21.31 -15.41
C VAL A 76 3.08 -21.50 -14.46
N VAL A 77 3.40 -20.47 -13.66
CA VAL A 77 4.51 -20.51 -12.70
C VAL A 77 4.00 -20.00 -11.34
N PRO A 78 3.52 -20.92 -10.47
CA PRO A 78 3.20 -20.60 -9.08
C PRO A 78 4.42 -20.10 -8.33
N ASP A 79 4.25 -19.06 -7.51
CA ASP A 79 5.21 -18.71 -6.47
C ASP A 79 4.57 -18.96 -5.11
N LYS A 80 5.10 -19.93 -4.38
CA LYS A 80 4.60 -20.36 -3.06
C LYS A 80 5.44 -19.80 -1.92
N ILE A 81 6.44 -18.97 -2.22
CA ILE A 81 7.25 -18.32 -1.20
C ILE A 81 6.37 -17.27 -0.53
N GLN A 82 6.23 -17.39 0.80
CA GLN A 82 5.48 -16.42 1.58
C GLN A 82 6.11 -15.03 1.43
N VAL A 83 5.30 -14.02 1.14
CA VAL A 83 5.75 -12.63 1.04
C VAL A 83 5.84 -11.95 2.41
N SER A 84 6.64 -10.91 2.53
CA SER A 84 6.88 -10.17 3.77
C SER A 84 5.70 -9.25 4.14
N PRO A 85 4.99 -9.52 5.25
CA PRO A 85 4.01 -8.56 5.80
C PRO A 85 4.70 -7.29 6.31
N ARG A 86 5.95 -7.42 6.81
CA ARG A 86 6.77 -6.31 7.28
C ARG A 86 7.04 -5.31 6.16
N MET A 87 7.42 -5.78 4.96
CA MET A 87 7.61 -4.88 3.81
C MET A 87 6.31 -4.16 3.45
N PHE A 88 5.18 -4.87 3.36
CA PHE A 88 3.91 -4.21 3.07
C PHE A 88 3.54 -3.16 4.11
N TYR A 89 3.74 -3.44 5.39
CA TYR A 89 3.44 -2.48 6.45
C TYR A 89 4.35 -1.24 6.38
N GLN A 90 5.66 -1.43 6.17
CA GLN A 90 6.57 -0.29 6.02
C GLN A 90 6.26 0.55 4.77
N MET A 91 5.87 -0.10 3.66
CA MET A 91 5.42 0.62 2.49
C MET A 91 4.08 1.33 2.74
N ALA A 92 3.14 0.71 3.47
CA ALA A 92 1.88 1.35 3.84
C ALA A 92 2.14 2.66 4.60
N ARG A 93 3.04 2.65 5.60
CA ARG A 93 3.46 3.86 6.33
C ARG A 93 4.16 4.88 5.44
N ARG A 94 5.01 4.42 4.51
CA ARG A 94 5.74 5.30 3.57
C ARG A 94 4.83 6.06 2.62
N TYR A 95 3.70 5.47 2.25
CA TYR A 95 2.72 6.07 1.35
C TYR A 95 1.51 6.65 2.06
N ASP A 96 1.45 6.56 3.39
CA ASP A 96 0.34 7.12 4.13
C ASP A 96 0.36 8.65 4.02
N GLU A 97 -0.79 9.23 3.73
CA GLU A 97 -0.91 10.66 3.42
C GLU A 97 -0.86 11.55 4.68
N TRP A 98 -0.64 10.95 5.85
CA TRP A 98 -0.68 11.56 7.19
C TRP A 98 0.64 11.45 7.94
N SER A 99 1.78 11.47 7.24
CA SER A 99 3.10 11.47 7.88
C SER A 99 3.33 12.76 8.68
N GLY A 100 3.33 12.70 10.01
CA GLY A 100 3.73 13.83 10.88
C GLY A 100 2.78 14.20 12.01
N GLU A 101 1.62 13.57 12.13
CA GLU A 101 0.83 13.56 13.37
C GLU A 101 1.33 12.37 14.22
N ASP A 102 1.42 12.52 15.55
CA ASP A 102 1.85 11.45 16.48
C ASP A 102 0.94 10.22 16.38
N TYR A 103 1.15 9.37 15.37
CA TYR A 103 0.19 8.35 14.99
C TYR A 103 0.82 7.06 14.45
N GLU A 104 0.23 5.92 14.84
CA GLU A 104 0.77 4.58 14.61
C GLU A 104 0.00 3.71 13.60
N GLY A 105 -0.94 4.26 12.82
CA GLY A 105 -1.73 3.49 11.84
C GLY A 105 -1.23 3.58 10.39
N SER A 106 -1.94 2.91 9.48
CA SER A 106 -1.71 2.99 8.02
C SER A 106 -3.01 2.75 7.23
N SER A 107 -3.02 3.15 5.97
CA SER A 107 -4.18 3.07 5.06
C SER A 107 -4.09 1.92 4.05
N ALA A 108 -5.24 1.45 3.56
CA ALA A 108 -5.30 0.41 2.53
C ALA A 108 -4.72 0.90 1.20
N ARG A 109 -5.04 2.14 0.81
CA ARG A 109 -4.42 2.80 -0.35
C ARG A 109 -2.91 2.87 -0.22
N GLY A 110 -2.40 3.25 0.96
CA GLY A 110 -0.96 3.29 1.22
C GLY A 110 -0.29 1.95 0.96
N ALA A 111 -0.87 0.86 1.48
CA ALA A 111 -0.35 -0.48 1.31
C ALA A 111 -0.32 -0.93 -0.16
N ILE A 112 -1.44 -0.79 -0.88
CA ILE A 112 -1.53 -1.26 -2.28
C ILE A 112 -0.70 -0.40 -3.24
N LYS A 113 -0.62 0.91 -2.99
CA LYS A 113 0.29 1.81 -3.71
C LYS A 113 1.75 1.44 -3.48
N GLY A 114 2.09 1.09 -2.24
CA GLY A 114 3.39 0.53 -1.88
C GLY A 114 3.74 -0.71 -2.71
N TRP A 115 2.81 -1.66 -2.84
CA TRP A 115 3.01 -2.85 -3.66
C TRP A 115 3.21 -2.50 -5.15
N HIS A 116 2.39 -1.60 -5.70
CA HIS A 116 2.54 -1.16 -7.10
C HIS A 116 3.91 -0.52 -7.37
N LYS A 117 4.36 0.33 -6.46
CA LYS A 117 5.60 1.11 -6.63
C LYS A 117 6.87 0.32 -6.35
N HIS A 118 6.83 -0.74 -5.54
CA HIS A 118 8.04 -1.43 -5.09
C HIS A 118 8.04 -2.94 -5.30
N GLY A 119 6.90 -3.57 -5.59
CA GLY A 119 6.76 -5.02 -5.46
C GLY A 119 6.72 -5.46 -3.99
N VAL A 120 6.94 -6.74 -3.73
CA VAL A 120 7.06 -7.28 -2.37
C VAL A 120 8.10 -8.39 -2.30
N CYS A 121 9.01 -8.31 -1.32
CA CYS A 121 10.01 -9.34 -1.10
C CYS A 121 9.44 -10.54 -0.33
N ALA A 122 10.16 -11.65 -0.35
CA ALA A 122 9.90 -12.82 0.46
C ALA A 122 9.98 -12.51 1.95
N ALA A 123 9.21 -13.23 2.76
CA ALA A 123 9.14 -13.06 4.21
C ALA A 123 10.51 -13.26 4.89
N ASN A 124 11.36 -14.13 4.37
CA ASN A 124 12.72 -14.33 4.88
C ASN A 124 13.69 -13.18 4.51
N CYS A 125 13.41 -12.41 3.45
CA CYS A 125 14.20 -11.21 3.10
C CYS A 125 13.93 -10.04 4.05
N TRP A 126 12.72 -9.98 4.60
CA TRP A 126 12.34 -9.00 5.61
C TRP A 126 11.37 -9.62 6.61
N PRO A 127 11.87 -10.31 7.64
CA PRO A 127 11.03 -10.99 8.62
C PRO A 127 10.23 -9.99 9.46
N TYR A 128 9.13 -10.46 10.02
CA TYR A 128 8.32 -9.71 10.97
C TYR A 128 8.71 -10.12 12.39
N GLU A 129 9.80 -9.52 12.87
CA GLU A 129 10.40 -9.77 14.18
C GLU A 129 10.74 -8.44 14.86
N ASP A 130 10.82 -8.44 16.19
CA ASP A 130 11.31 -7.27 16.94
C ASP A 130 12.75 -6.95 16.55
N ASN A 131 13.13 -5.67 16.58
CA ASN A 131 14.50 -5.22 16.29
C ASN A 131 15.02 -5.51 14.87
N THR A 132 14.11 -5.72 13.90
CA THR A 132 14.51 -5.93 12.50
C THR A 132 15.07 -4.63 11.90
N ASP A 133 16.15 -4.74 11.12
CA ASP A 133 16.64 -3.67 10.25
C ASP A 133 15.48 -3.12 9.38
N TYR A 134 15.12 -1.85 9.56
CA TYR A 134 14.01 -1.22 8.85
C TYR A 134 14.38 -0.63 7.47
N ARG A 135 15.63 -0.79 7.01
CA ARG A 135 16.08 -0.26 5.73
C ARG A 135 15.49 -1.00 4.53
N LEU A 136 15.10 -0.28 3.49
CA LEU A 136 14.78 -0.88 2.20
C LEU A 136 16.07 -1.20 1.42
N THR A 137 16.76 -2.28 1.81
CA THR A 137 18.06 -2.67 1.25
C THR A 137 17.95 -3.11 -0.22
N GLU A 138 19.06 -3.04 -0.96
CA GLU A 138 19.12 -3.48 -2.37
C GLU A 138 18.64 -4.93 -2.54
N THR A 139 19.02 -5.84 -1.62
CA THR A 139 18.55 -7.23 -1.63
C THR A 139 17.04 -7.32 -1.55
N ARG A 140 16.41 -6.55 -0.66
CA ARG A 140 14.95 -6.52 -0.49
C ARG A 140 14.26 -5.92 -1.72
N VAL A 141 14.82 -4.84 -2.27
CA VAL A 141 14.31 -4.20 -3.49
C VAL A 141 14.39 -5.16 -4.69
N ASN A 142 15.53 -5.81 -4.89
CA ASN A 142 15.73 -6.72 -6.02
C ASN A 142 14.84 -7.98 -5.92
N ASP A 143 14.68 -8.56 -4.73
CA ASP A 143 13.76 -9.69 -4.54
C ASP A 143 12.30 -9.27 -4.75
N ALA A 144 11.94 -8.04 -4.37
CA ALA A 144 10.60 -7.51 -4.56
C ALA A 144 10.18 -7.38 -6.04
N LEU A 145 11.14 -7.17 -6.96
CA LEU A 145 10.90 -7.12 -8.40
C LEU A 145 10.40 -8.44 -9.00
N LEU A 146 10.55 -9.56 -8.27
CA LEU A 146 10.03 -10.87 -8.68
C LEU A 146 8.51 -10.98 -8.48
N ARG A 147 7.92 -10.10 -7.66
CA ARG A 147 6.51 -10.13 -7.24
C ARG A 147 5.83 -8.77 -7.43
N PRO A 148 5.84 -8.20 -8.65
CA PRO A 148 5.26 -6.89 -8.91
C PRO A 148 3.72 -6.96 -8.90
N LEU A 149 3.10 -5.87 -8.48
CA LEU A 149 1.69 -5.61 -8.74
C LEU A 149 1.56 -4.88 -10.08
N GLY A 150 0.73 -5.40 -10.99
CA GLY A 150 0.60 -4.87 -12.34
C GLY A 150 -0.54 -3.85 -12.47
N ALA A 151 -1.67 -4.12 -11.83
CA ALA A 151 -2.79 -3.20 -11.76
C ALA A 151 -3.55 -3.38 -10.44
N TYR A 152 -4.20 -2.31 -10.00
CA TYR A 152 -5.10 -2.33 -8.87
C TYR A 152 -6.23 -1.34 -9.08
N TYR A 153 -7.40 -1.67 -8.54
CA TYR A 153 -8.60 -0.87 -8.67
C TYR A 153 -9.35 -0.83 -7.34
N ARG A 154 -9.95 0.32 -7.04
CA ARG A 154 -10.85 0.45 -5.89
C ARG A 154 -12.19 -0.17 -6.27
N VAL A 155 -12.69 -1.06 -5.44
CA VAL A 155 -14.06 -1.58 -5.58
C VAL A 155 -14.95 -0.74 -4.66
N ASN A 156 -16.12 -0.34 -5.13
CA ASN A 156 -17.07 0.37 -4.27
C ASN A 156 -17.51 -0.59 -3.15
N HIS A 157 -17.12 -0.28 -1.91
CA HIS A 157 -17.38 -1.15 -0.75
C HIS A 157 -18.87 -1.26 -0.40
N LYS A 158 -19.72 -0.34 -0.88
CA LYS A 158 -21.19 -0.43 -0.73
C LYS A 158 -21.87 -1.19 -1.88
N ASP A 159 -21.14 -1.49 -2.94
CA ASP A 159 -21.66 -2.24 -4.08
C ASP A 159 -21.29 -3.72 -3.95
N ILE A 160 -22.18 -4.48 -3.30
CA ILE A 160 -21.99 -5.92 -3.08
C ILE A 160 -21.85 -6.67 -4.41
N VAL A 161 -22.57 -6.23 -5.45
CA VAL A 161 -22.53 -6.88 -6.78
C VAL A 161 -21.17 -6.68 -7.44
N ALA A 162 -20.61 -5.47 -7.36
CA ALA A 162 -19.25 -5.20 -7.82
C ALA A 162 -18.22 -6.02 -7.04
N MET A 163 -18.41 -6.17 -5.72
CA MET A 163 -17.54 -7.01 -4.89
C MET A 163 -17.61 -8.49 -5.28
N HIS A 164 -18.80 -9.05 -5.49
CA HIS A 164 -18.96 -10.43 -5.98
C HIS A 164 -18.28 -10.63 -7.32
N SER A 165 -18.46 -9.68 -8.24
CA SER A 165 -17.83 -9.70 -9.56
C SER A 165 -16.30 -9.70 -9.44
N ALA A 166 -15.74 -8.81 -8.62
CA ALA A 166 -14.30 -8.72 -8.40
C ALA A 166 -13.72 -9.99 -7.75
N ILE A 167 -14.43 -10.62 -6.80
CA ILE A 167 -14.03 -11.92 -6.24
C ILE A 167 -14.15 -13.02 -7.30
N ALA A 168 -15.18 -13.02 -8.15
CA ALA A 168 -15.32 -14.01 -9.21
C ALA A 168 -14.18 -13.92 -10.25
N GLU A 169 -13.74 -12.70 -10.60
CA GLU A 169 -12.60 -12.48 -11.51
C GLU A 169 -11.26 -12.86 -10.88
N VAL A 170 -10.98 -12.30 -9.70
CA VAL A 170 -9.62 -12.25 -9.14
C VAL A 170 -9.44 -13.18 -7.95
N GLY A 171 -10.53 -13.72 -7.40
CA GLY A 171 -10.59 -14.72 -6.34
C GLY A 171 -10.39 -14.20 -4.92
N ILE A 172 -10.00 -12.94 -4.76
CA ILE A 172 -9.70 -12.33 -3.46
C ILE A 172 -9.81 -10.80 -3.54
N LEU A 173 -10.18 -10.18 -2.43
CA LEU A 173 -10.13 -8.72 -2.25
C LEU A 173 -9.30 -8.37 -1.02
N PHE A 174 -8.60 -7.24 -1.09
CA PHE A 174 -8.02 -6.58 0.08
C PHE A 174 -9.05 -5.61 0.64
N ALA A 175 -9.33 -5.67 1.94
CA ALA A 175 -10.41 -4.90 2.54
C ALA A 175 -10.07 -4.32 3.92
N THR A 176 -10.75 -3.24 4.28
CA THR A 176 -10.80 -2.68 5.63
C THR A 176 -12.24 -2.58 6.13
N SER A 177 -12.41 -2.68 7.44
CA SER A 177 -13.67 -2.37 8.11
C SER A 177 -13.43 -1.79 9.50
N LEU A 178 -14.45 -1.15 10.06
CA LEU A 178 -14.56 -1.00 11.50
C LEU A 178 -14.89 -2.37 12.10
N VAL A 179 -14.24 -2.71 13.21
CA VAL A 179 -14.49 -3.95 13.96
C VAL A 179 -15.14 -3.64 15.29
N HIS A 180 -15.96 -4.56 15.77
CA HIS A 180 -16.74 -4.46 16.99
C HIS A 180 -16.54 -5.69 17.87
N GLU A 181 -17.04 -5.66 19.11
CA GLU A 181 -16.88 -6.75 20.10
C GLU A 181 -17.32 -8.14 19.62
N GLY A 182 -18.16 -8.20 18.59
CA GLY A 182 -18.58 -9.44 17.93
C GLY A 182 -17.44 -10.24 17.31
N TRP A 183 -16.37 -9.56 16.88
CA TRP A 183 -15.18 -10.18 16.30
C TRP A 183 -14.40 -11.05 17.31
N ASP A 184 -14.64 -10.88 18.61
CA ASP A 184 -14.10 -11.72 19.67
C ASP A 184 -15.03 -12.89 20.07
N GLN A 185 -16.24 -12.96 19.51
CA GLN A 185 -17.35 -13.82 19.98
C GLN A 185 -17.83 -14.80 18.90
N ILE A 186 -16.96 -15.15 17.96
CA ILE A 186 -17.28 -15.99 16.82
C ILE A 186 -17.64 -17.42 17.28
N GLY A 187 -18.83 -17.86 16.88
CA GLY A 187 -19.35 -19.20 17.19
C GLY A 187 -18.73 -20.31 16.34
N VAL A 188 -19.20 -21.53 16.57
CA VAL A 188 -18.78 -22.74 15.82
C VAL A 188 -19.19 -22.71 14.34
N ASP A 189 -20.23 -21.94 14.02
CA ASP A 189 -20.68 -21.68 12.65
C ASP A 189 -19.66 -20.83 11.87
N GLY A 190 -18.84 -20.05 12.58
CA GLY A 190 -17.83 -19.17 12.02
C GLY A 190 -18.38 -17.79 11.63
N LYS A 191 -19.59 -17.43 12.08
CA LYS A 191 -20.20 -16.13 11.80
C LYS A 191 -19.80 -15.11 12.86
N ILE A 192 -19.53 -13.88 12.45
CA ILE A 192 -19.30 -12.78 13.38
C ILE A 192 -20.66 -12.27 13.86
N PRO A 193 -21.02 -12.42 15.15
CA PRO A 193 -22.25 -11.82 15.67
C PRO A 193 -22.13 -10.29 15.67
N TYR A 194 -23.12 -9.59 15.15
CA TYR A 194 -23.10 -8.12 15.14
C TYR A 194 -23.13 -7.55 16.56
N SER A 195 -22.43 -6.43 16.77
CA SER A 195 -22.46 -5.64 18.00
C SER A 195 -22.27 -4.17 17.66
N GLU A 196 -23.04 -3.29 18.31
CA GLU A 196 -22.90 -1.84 18.15
C GLU A 196 -21.63 -1.28 18.84
N LYS A 197 -20.98 -2.07 19.68
CA LYS A 197 -19.77 -1.66 20.41
C LYS A 197 -18.52 -1.77 19.54
N MET A 198 -18.20 -0.68 18.87
CA MET A 198 -17.02 -0.55 18.02
C MET A 198 -15.71 -0.57 18.82
N GLN A 199 -14.66 -1.16 18.25
CA GLN A 199 -13.34 -1.32 18.84
C GLN A 199 -12.24 -0.58 18.05
N GLY A 200 -12.34 -0.49 16.73
CA GLY A 200 -11.33 0.20 15.90
C GLY A 200 -11.40 -0.18 14.43
N GLY A 201 -10.39 0.22 13.64
CA GLY A 201 -10.28 -0.14 12.23
C GLY A 201 -9.34 -1.32 12.01
N HIS A 202 -9.70 -2.22 11.09
CA HIS A 202 -8.91 -3.42 10.81
C HIS A 202 -8.86 -3.75 9.31
N ALA A 203 -7.77 -4.40 8.88
CA ALA A 203 -7.55 -4.79 7.49
C ALA A 203 -7.37 -6.31 7.35
N PHE A 204 -7.95 -6.89 6.30
CA PHE A 204 -7.99 -8.34 6.07
C PHE A 204 -8.23 -8.65 4.59
N ALA A 205 -8.32 -9.94 4.26
CA ALA A 205 -8.68 -10.41 2.92
C ALA A 205 -10.10 -10.98 2.89
N ILE A 206 -10.92 -10.60 1.90
CA ILE A 206 -12.18 -11.28 1.58
C ILE A 206 -11.86 -12.37 0.56
N VAL A 207 -12.17 -13.62 0.90
CA VAL A 207 -11.65 -14.81 0.19
C VAL A 207 -12.73 -15.69 -0.43
N ALA A 208 -13.99 -15.46 -0.08
CA ALA A 208 -15.14 -16.25 -0.50
C ALA A 208 -16.43 -15.50 -0.17
N TYR A 209 -17.56 -15.95 -0.70
CA TYR A 209 -18.88 -15.43 -0.36
C TYR A 209 -19.97 -16.49 -0.53
N ASP A 210 -21.07 -16.31 0.17
CA ASP A 210 -22.31 -17.07 0.02
C ASP A 210 -23.53 -16.16 0.17
N GLN A 211 -24.72 -16.72 0.36
CA GLN A 211 -25.96 -15.93 0.48
C GLN A 211 -26.02 -15.11 1.77
N GLU A 212 -25.23 -15.45 2.79
CA GLU A 212 -25.28 -14.79 4.09
C GLU A 212 -24.25 -13.66 4.21
N GLY A 213 -23.11 -13.79 3.53
CA GLY A 213 -22.08 -12.76 3.58
C GLY A 213 -20.75 -13.12 2.95
N PHE A 214 -19.73 -12.38 3.36
CA PHE A 214 -18.35 -12.51 2.93
C PHE A 214 -17.54 -13.34 3.91
N TRP A 215 -16.86 -14.38 3.40
CA TRP A 215 -15.84 -15.09 4.17
C TRP A 215 -14.52 -14.34 4.10
N ILE A 216 -13.93 -14.09 5.26
CA ILE A 216 -12.66 -13.38 5.41
C ILE A 216 -11.56 -14.29 5.94
N GLN A 217 -10.32 -14.03 5.54
CA GLN A 217 -9.12 -14.53 6.21
C GLN A 217 -8.49 -13.39 7.00
N ASN A 218 -8.36 -13.60 8.31
CA ASN A 218 -7.81 -12.61 9.24
C ASN A 218 -6.33 -12.88 9.56
N SER A 219 -5.69 -11.94 10.26
CA SER A 219 -4.28 -11.94 10.65
C SER A 219 -4.07 -12.02 12.18
N TRP A 220 -4.95 -12.74 12.88
CA TRP A 220 -4.90 -12.94 14.33
C TRP A 220 -4.62 -14.40 14.72
N GLY A 221 -3.89 -15.10 13.84
CA GLY A 221 -3.53 -16.50 14.02
C GLY A 221 -4.67 -17.48 13.78
N LYS A 222 -4.32 -18.77 13.71
CA LYS A 222 -5.27 -19.87 13.44
C LYS A 222 -6.26 -20.11 14.57
N GLY A 223 -5.99 -19.63 15.78
CA GLY A 223 -6.87 -19.77 16.92
C GLY A 223 -8.09 -18.84 16.88
N TRP A 224 -8.07 -17.82 16.03
CA TRP A 224 -9.20 -16.90 15.88
C TRP A 224 -10.25 -17.43 14.90
N GLY A 225 -11.53 -17.30 15.24
CA GLY A 225 -12.64 -17.77 14.43
C GLY A 225 -12.53 -19.25 14.03
N LYS A 226 -12.92 -19.58 12.80
CA LYS A 226 -12.90 -20.93 12.23
C LYS A 226 -11.56 -21.25 11.56
N GLY A 227 -10.50 -21.28 12.38
CA GLY A 227 -9.15 -21.59 11.91
C GLY A 227 -8.46 -20.42 11.22
N GLY A 228 -8.73 -19.18 11.64
CA GLY A 228 -8.30 -17.93 11.01
C GLY A 228 -9.33 -17.27 10.08
N PHE A 229 -10.54 -17.80 10.03
CA PHE A 229 -11.59 -17.40 9.09
C PHE A 229 -12.89 -17.07 9.80
N ALA A 230 -13.66 -16.14 9.26
CA ALA A 230 -15.01 -15.86 9.73
C ALA A 230 -15.89 -15.35 8.58
N LEU A 231 -17.21 -15.39 8.76
CA LEU A 231 -18.18 -14.78 7.87
C LEU A 231 -18.67 -13.47 8.47
N VAL A 232 -18.50 -12.38 7.72
CA VAL A 232 -19.12 -11.08 7.98
C VAL A 232 -20.42 -11.05 7.18
N SER A 233 -21.56 -10.79 7.83
CA SER A 233 -22.84 -10.72 7.12
C SER A 233 -22.89 -9.51 6.18
N TYR A 234 -23.76 -9.54 5.16
CA TYR A 234 -23.93 -8.38 4.28
C TYR A 234 -24.41 -7.13 5.02
N ASP A 235 -25.28 -7.29 6.02
CA ASP A 235 -25.75 -6.16 6.83
C ASP A 235 -24.61 -5.52 7.64
N ASP A 236 -23.79 -6.34 8.30
CA ASP A 236 -22.61 -5.87 9.03
C ASP A 236 -21.62 -5.19 8.07
N TRP A 237 -21.35 -5.81 6.92
CA TRP A 237 -20.47 -5.24 5.91
C TRP A 237 -20.96 -3.88 5.38
N LEU A 238 -22.26 -3.75 5.08
CA LEU A 238 -22.83 -2.49 4.61
C LEU A 238 -22.78 -1.38 5.65
N LEU A 239 -22.74 -1.70 6.94
CA LEU A 239 -22.56 -0.72 8.00
C LEU A 239 -21.09 -0.36 8.20
N ASN A 240 -20.20 -1.36 8.25
CA ASN A 240 -18.85 -1.20 8.80
C ASN A 240 -17.70 -1.33 7.79
N GLY A 241 -17.94 -1.86 6.60
CA GLY A 241 -16.92 -1.95 5.53
C GLY A 241 -16.55 -0.54 5.02
N THR A 242 -15.25 -0.31 4.78
CA THR A 242 -14.71 1.02 4.44
C THR A 242 -13.95 1.07 3.12
N ASP A 243 -12.93 0.24 2.93
CA ASP A 243 -12.14 0.22 1.70
C ASP A 243 -12.07 -1.19 1.14
N VAL A 244 -12.15 -1.29 -0.19
CA VAL A 244 -11.99 -2.54 -0.91
C VAL A 244 -11.14 -2.29 -2.14
N TRP A 245 -10.12 -3.13 -2.30
CA TRP A 245 -9.19 -3.07 -3.40
C TRP A 245 -9.05 -4.45 -4.04
N VAL A 246 -9.09 -4.47 -5.37
CA VAL A 246 -8.76 -5.65 -6.17
C VAL A 246 -7.39 -5.47 -6.81
N ALA A 247 -6.59 -6.54 -6.81
CA ALA A 247 -5.19 -6.51 -7.21
C ALA A 247 -4.91 -7.56 -8.29
N MET A 248 -4.18 -7.17 -9.33
CA MET A 248 -3.75 -8.07 -10.41
C MET A 248 -2.22 -8.04 -10.54
N LEU A 249 -1.61 -9.22 -10.43
CA LEU A 249 -0.15 -9.36 -10.51
C LEU A 249 0.40 -8.91 -11.86
N GLY A 250 1.56 -8.27 -11.82
CA GLY A 250 2.36 -8.02 -13.01
C GLY A 250 3.19 -9.25 -13.38
N ALA A 251 3.57 -9.36 -14.65
CA ALA A 251 4.61 -10.29 -15.07
C ALA A 251 5.98 -9.70 -14.68
N PRO A 252 6.86 -10.46 -13.99
CA PRO A 252 8.19 -9.97 -13.70
C PRO A 252 9.02 -9.84 -14.98
N ILE A 253 9.62 -8.67 -15.21
CA ILE A 253 10.47 -8.41 -16.38
C ILE A 253 11.92 -8.15 -15.98
N LYS A 254 12.85 -8.31 -16.93
CA LYS A 254 14.26 -7.93 -16.77
C LYS A 254 14.61 -6.88 -17.82
N LEU A 255 14.96 -5.68 -17.36
CA LEU A 255 15.51 -4.63 -18.21
C LEU A 255 17.04 -4.68 -18.11
N LEU A 256 17.72 -4.98 -19.21
CA LEU A 256 19.18 -5.15 -19.22
C LEU A 256 19.94 -3.84 -19.46
N LYS A 257 19.34 -2.91 -20.21
CA LYS A 257 19.99 -1.64 -20.59
C LYS A 257 19.47 -0.49 -19.73
N LEU A 258 20.37 0.40 -19.29
CA LEU A 258 20.01 1.62 -18.55
C LEU A 258 19.05 2.51 -19.34
N GLN A 259 19.27 2.63 -20.66
CA GLN A 259 18.36 3.35 -21.55
C GLN A 259 16.93 2.76 -21.52
N SER A 260 16.78 1.44 -21.53
CA SER A 260 15.45 0.80 -21.43
C SER A 260 14.78 1.08 -20.08
N LYS A 261 15.56 1.16 -18.99
CA LYS A 261 15.07 1.53 -17.65
C LYS A 261 14.60 2.98 -17.60
N ALA A 262 15.32 3.90 -18.25
CA ALA A 262 14.91 5.30 -18.37
C ALA A 262 13.61 5.47 -19.20
N ILE A 263 13.47 4.73 -20.30
CA ILE A 263 12.24 4.70 -21.11
C ILE A 263 11.07 4.16 -20.29
N ALA A 264 11.28 3.08 -19.53
CA ALA A 264 10.26 2.49 -18.66
C ALA A 264 9.83 3.40 -17.49
N HIS A 265 10.68 4.36 -17.10
CA HIS A 265 10.34 5.39 -16.12
C HIS A 265 9.52 6.56 -16.72
N SER A 266 9.55 6.73 -18.04
CA SER A 266 8.93 7.88 -18.70
C SER A 266 7.43 7.99 -18.38
N ALA A 267 6.91 9.22 -18.41
CA ALA A 267 5.50 9.50 -18.14
C ALA A 267 4.53 8.70 -19.04
N ALA A 268 4.99 8.23 -20.20
CA ALA A 268 4.21 7.40 -21.10
C ALA A 268 4.09 5.94 -20.65
N ALA A 269 4.98 5.46 -19.78
CA ALA A 269 5.10 4.06 -19.44
C ALA A 269 4.32 3.63 -18.19
N GLU A 270 4.01 4.55 -17.24
CA GLU A 270 3.25 4.50 -15.95
C GLU A 270 3.24 3.21 -15.07
N LYS A 271 3.39 2.02 -15.65
CA LYS A 271 3.20 0.68 -15.10
C LYS A 271 4.52 -0.06 -14.77
N SER A 272 5.69 0.60 -14.87
CA SER A 272 7.02 -0.03 -14.64
C SER A 272 7.79 0.61 -13.47
N GLU A 273 7.09 1.21 -12.52
CA GLU A 273 7.69 2.08 -11.50
C GLU A 273 8.62 1.33 -10.54
N SER A 274 8.30 0.08 -10.16
CA SER A 274 9.17 -0.73 -9.31
C SER A 274 10.54 -1.00 -9.93
N TYR A 275 10.59 -1.27 -11.23
CA TYR A 275 11.85 -1.47 -11.95
C TYR A 275 12.70 -0.20 -11.98
N SER A 276 12.07 0.94 -12.27
CA SER A 276 12.77 2.22 -12.26
C SER A 276 13.25 2.63 -10.87
N PHE A 277 12.48 2.30 -9.82
CA PHE A 277 12.83 2.60 -8.44
C PHE A 277 14.15 1.93 -8.06
N ALA A 278 14.30 0.63 -8.33
CA ALA A 278 15.51 -0.11 -7.99
C ALA A 278 16.79 0.50 -8.59
N ASP A 279 16.68 1.08 -9.78
CA ASP A 279 17.82 1.66 -10.50
C ASP A 279 18.16 3.10 -10.12
N LEU A 280 17.13 3.90 -9.83
CA LEU A 280 17.28 5.33 -9.57
C LEU A 280 17.45 5.63 -8.08
N ARG A 281 16.93 4.77 -7.19
CA ARG A 281 16.96 4.98 -5.74
C ARG A 281 18.37 5.24 -5.16
N PRO A 282 19.46 4.58 -5.60
CA PRO A 282 20.81 4.87 -5.12
C PRO A 282 21.35 6.26 -5.49
N HIS A 283 20.66 6.98 -6.38
CA HIS A 283 21.08 8.26 -6.93
C HIS A 283 20.18 9.42 -6.49
N ILE A 284 19.26 9.19 -5.55
CA ILE A 284 18.27 10.17 -5.10
C ILE A 284 18.35 10.35 -3.59
N ILE A 285 18.37 11.60 -3.14
CA ILE A 285 18.12 12.01 -1.76
C ILE A 285 16.86 12.86 -1.76
N SER A 286 15.78 12.35 -1.18
CA SER A 286 14.54 13.10 -1.01
C SER A 286 14.63 14.06 0.16
N ILE A 287 14.43 15.34 -0.14
CA ILE A 287 14.45 16.43 0.83
C ILE A 287 13.10 17.13 0.87
N GLY A 288 12.68 17.47 2.08
CA GLY A 288 11.52 18.32 2.36
C GLY A 288 11.94 19.71 2.82
N ASN A 289 10.99 20.40 3.44
CA ASN A 289 11.18 21.77 3.92
C ASN A 289 12.41 21.89 4.85
N ASN A 290 13.11 23.03 4.72
CA ASN A 290 14.30 23.37 5.51
C ASN A 290 15.46 22.36 5.36
N GLY A 291 15.53 21.64 4.24
CA GLY A 291 16.61 20.69 3.97
C GLY A 291 16.57 19.41 4.80
N LYS A 292 15.45 19.15 5.50
CA LYS A 292 15.25 17.90 6.24
C LYS A 292 14.97 16.75 5.27
N LEU A 293 15.43 15.55 5.62
CA LEU A 293 15.09 14.34 4.87
C LEU A 293 13.59 14.10 4.86
N ASN A 294 13.07 13.73 3.69
CA ASN A 294 11.68 13.34 3.53
C ASN A 294 11.60 11.83 3.29
N GLN A 295 10.99 11.10 4.23
CA GLN A 295 10.90 9.64 4.18
C GLN A 295 9.69 9.12 3.39
N GLY A 296 8.75 9.99 3.05
CA GLY A 296 7.50 9.60 2.38
C GLY A 296 7.61 9.51 0.86
N GLY A 297 6.64 8.83 0.26
CA GLY A 297 6.50 8.71 -1.20
C GLY A 297 7.49 7.73 -1.85
N SER A 298 7.54 7.75 -3.18
CA SER A 298 8.28 6.77 -3.97
C SER A 298 9.77 6.75 -3.65
N TYR A 299 10.42 7.91 -3.70
CA TYR A 299 11.86 8.03 -3.48
C TYR A 299 12.22 8.63 -2.12
N GLY A 300 11.33 8.52 -1.13
CA GLY A 300 11.60 8.88 0.26
C GLY A 300 12.97 8.36 0.75
N THR A 301 13.64 9.15 1.59
CA THR A 301 14.98 8.86 2.10
C THR A 301 14.98 8.98 3.61
N SER A 302 15.21 7.87 4.32
CA SER A 302 15.50 7.87 5.76
C SER A 302 16.99 8.14 6.05
N PRO A 303 17.36 8.51 7.28
CA PRO A 303 18.77 8.64 7.68
C PRO A 303 19.59 7.38 7.38
N ASP A 304 19.04 6.20 7.70
CA ASP A 304 19.70 4.93 7.48
C ASP A 304 19.88 4.60 5.99
N GLU A 305 18.89 4.96 5.17
CA GLU A 305 19.01 4.80 3.73
C GLU A 305 20.03 5.79 3.12
N LEU A 306 20.14 7.01 3.66
CA LEU A 306 21.18 7.96 3.28
C LEU A 306 22.57 7.39 3.57
N ILE A 307 22.78 6.84 4.77
CA ILE A 307 24.03 6.16 5.14
C ILE A 307 24.33 5.04 4.14
N SER A 308 23.33 4.20 3.81
CA SER A 308 23.51 3.09 2.85
C SER A 308 23.97 3.57 1.46
N ILE A 309 23.48 4.71 0.97
CA ILE A 309 23.94 5.28 -0.31
C ILE A 309 25.46 5.53 -0.30
N PHE A 310 25.95 6.14 0.78
CA PHE A 310 27.35 6.54 0.89
C PHE A 310 28.28 5.38 1.26
N GLU A 311 27.83 4.46 2.11
CA GLU A 311 28.65 3.35 2.60
C GLU A 311 28.63 2.12 1.67
N ASN A 312 27.53 1.90 0.94
CA ASN A 312 27.35 0.70 0.12
C ASN A 312 27.25 1.03 -1.37
N ASP A 313 26.31 1.89 -1.77
CA ASP A 313 25.97 2.06 -3.18
C ASP A 313 27.08 2.77 -3.98
N ILE A 314 27.54 3.93 -3.51
CA ILE A 314 28.62 4.68 -4.15
C ILE A 314 29.92 3.84 -4.21
N PRO A 315 30.41 3.22 -3.13
CA PRO A 315 31.61 2.38 -3.19
C PRO A 315 31.49 1.20 -4.15
N LYS A 316 30.31 0.55 -4.20
CA LYS A 316 30.04 -0.57 -5.11
C LYS A 316 30.12 -0.13 -6.58
N VAL A 317 29.43 0.95 -6.95
CA VAL A 317 29.39 1.44 -8.34
C VAL A 317 30.75 1.96 -8.79
N THR A 318 31.47 2.64 -7.90
CA THR A 318 32.74 3.31 -8.22
C THR A 318 33.98 2.43 -8.05
N LYS A 319 33.82 1.16 -7.66
CA LYS A 319 34.92 0.24 -7.30
C LYS A 319 36.05 0.18 -8.34
N ASN A 320 35.68 0.14 -9.63
CA ASN A 320 36.62 -0.05 -10.74
C ASN A 320 36.92 1.24 -11.53
N TRP A 321 36.53 2.42 -11.01
CA TRP A 321 36.76 3.68 -11.70
C TRP A 321 38.20 4.15 -11.52
N LYS A 322 38.79 4.67 -12.61
CA LYS A 322 40.13 5.27 -12.58
C LYS A 322 40.15 6.56 -11.76
N LYS A 323 39.12 7.40 -11.92
CA LYS A 323 38.94 8.62 -11.12
C LYS A 323 37.51 8.72 -10.62
N LYS A 324 37.34 8.57 -9.31
CA LYS A 324 36.04 8.70 -8.64
C LYS A 324 35.61 10.16 -8.62
N ARG A 325 34.47 10.49 -9.23
CA ARG A 325 33.85 11.81 -9.18
C ARG A 325 32.41 11.68 -8.69
N LEU A 326 31.99 12.60 -7.84
CA LEU A 326 30.62 12.69 -7.34
C LEU A 326 30.02 14.01 -7.83
N LEU A 327 28.90 13.93 -8.55
CA LEU A 327 28.10 15.08 -8.92
C LEU A 327 26.94 15.20 -7.94
N LEU A 328 26.94 16.26 -7.13
CA LEU A 328 25.80 16.64 -6.31
C LEU A 328 24.92 17.60 -7.12
N TYR A 329 23.68 17.20 -7.38
CA TYR A 329 22.75 17.99 -8.17
C TYR A 329 21.49 18.31 -7.37
N ALA A 330 21.35 19.55 -6.92
CA ALA A 330 20.11 20.03 -6.33
C ALA A 330 19.29 20.72 -7.44
N HIS A 331 18.12 20.18 -7.76
CA HIS A 331 17.24 20.85 -8.72
C HIS A 331 16.56 22.07 -8.08
N GLY A 332 16.16 23.04 -8.90
CA GLY A 332 15.39 24.20 -8.40
C GLY A 332 14.01 23.79 -7.88
N GLY A 333 13.48 24.53 -6.89
CA GLY A 333 12.19 24.21 -6.24
C GLY A 333 10.96 24.26 -7.16
N LEU A 334 11.10 24.84 -8.37
CA LEU A 334 10.05 24.86 -9.40
C LEU A 334 10.00 23.59 -10.25
N VAL A 335 10.97 22.69 -10.13
CA VAL A 335 10.98 21.41 -10.84
C VAL A 335 10.16 20.41 -10.03
N SER A 336 9.18 19.78 -10.68
CA SER A 336 8.40 18.71 -10.05
C SER A 336 9.27 17.48 -9.80
N GLU A 337 8.95 16.71 -8.75
CA GLU A 337 9.62 15.45 -8.42
C GLU A 337 9.72 14.52 -9.64
N LYS A 338 8.60 14.33 -10.36
CA LYS A 338 8.55 13.48 -11.57
C LYS A 338 9.53 13.95 -12.65
N ALA A 339 9.62 15.26 -12.88
CA ALA A 339 10.53 15.82 -13.88
C ALA A 339 12.01 15.72 -13.45
N ALA A 340 12.30 15.92 -12.16
CA ALA A 340 13.64 15.76 -11.61
C ALA A 340 14.14 14.32 -11.74
N ILE A 341 13.30 13.34 -11.38
CA ILE A 341 13.65 11.92 -11.49
C ILE A 341 13.83 11.52 -12.95
N GLN A 342 12.97 11.99 -13.87
CA GLN A 342 13.13 11.71 -15.29
C GLN A 342 14.47 12.25 -15.82
N ARG A 343 14.81 13.50 -15.46
CA ARG A 343 16.07 14.10 -15.89
C ARG A 343 17.28 13.31 -15.41
N LEU A 344 17.25 12.85 -14.16
CA LEU A 344 18.27 11.94 -13.62
C LEU A 344 18.35 10.65 -14.44
N ALA A 345 17.21 10.02 -14.73
CA ALA A 345 17.17 8.80 -15.53
C ALA A 345 17.82 8.99 -16.91
N ASP A 346 17.60 10.15 -17.54
CA ASP A 346 18.11 10.47 -18.87
C ASP A 346 19.63 10.63 -18.92
N TYR A 347 20.23 11.43 -18.01
CA TYR A 347 21.68 11.71 -18.05
C TYR A 347 22.53 10.68 -17.30
N ARG A 348 21.94 9.85 -16.43
CA ARG A 348 22.68 8.97 -15.52
C ARG A 348 23.63 8.03 -16.25
N GLN A 349 23.18 7.42 -17.34
CA GLN A 349 24.01 6.48 -18.10
C GLN A 349 25.30 7.13 -18.60
N SER A 350 25.20 8.30 -19.21
CA SER A 350 26.36 9.04 -19.74
C SER A 350 27.33 9.46 -18.64
N LEU A 351 26.82 9.89 -17.48
CA LEU A 351 27.67 10.25 -16.34
C LEU A 351 28.41 9.04 -15.76
N LEU A 352 27.73 7.90 -15.58
CA LEU A 352 28.36 6.68 -15.08
C LEU A 352 29.45 6.17 -16.04
N GLN A 353 29.23 6.26 -17.35
CA GLN A 353 30.25 5.93 -18.36
C GLN A 353 31.47 6.86 -18.30
N ALA A 354 31.28 8.11 -17.86
CA ALA A 354 32.34 9.10 -17.67
C ALA A 354 32.99 9.04 -16.26
N GLU A 355 32.72 7.99 -15.47
CA GLU A 355 33.17 7.86 -14.07
C GLU A 355 32.73 9.05 -13.19
N VAL A 356 31.49 9.49 -13.36
CA VAL A 356 30.81 10.48 -12.52
C VAL A 356 29.57 9.84 -11.91
N TYR A 357 29.49 9.80 -10.59
CA TYR A 357 28.32 9.31 -9.87
C TYR A 357 27.34 10.47 -9.66
N PRO A 358 26.14 10.48 -10.29
CA PRO A 358 25.16 11.51 -10.00
C PRO A 358 24.39 11.21 -8.72
N LEU A 359 24.28 12.20 -7.85
CA LEU A 359 23.45 12.16 -6.65
C LEU A 359 22.55 13.40 -6.67
N SER A 360 21.26 13.17 -6.93
CA SER A 360 20.26 14.22 -7.04
C SER A 360 19.55 14.46 -5.72
N PHE A 361 19.54 15.70 -5.25
CA PHE A 361 18.69 16.15 -4.17
C PHE A 361 17.35 16.55 -4.76
N ILE A 362 16.33 15.77 -4.41
CA ILE A 362 14.99 15.94 -4.96
C ILE A 362 14.08 16.59 -3.93
N TRP A 363 13.68 17.83 -4.22
CA TRP A 363 12.74 18.58 -3.41
C TRP A 363 11.32 18.17 -3.79
N ARG A 364 10.55 17.66 -2.82
CA ARG A 364 9.11 17.51 -3.03
C ARG A 364 8.49 18.89 -2.92
N SER A 365 8.40 19.59 -4.04
CA SER A 365 7.66 20.84 -4.10
C SER A 365 6.20 20.52 -3.91
N ASP A 366 5.76 20.79 -2.70
CA ASP A 366 4.41 21.09 -2.26
C ASP A 366 3.78 22.26 -3.05
N ALA A 367 4.11 22.43 -4.34
CA ALA A 367 3.47 23.40 -5.22
C ALA A 367 1.96 23.10 -5.30
N TRP A 368 1.56 21.82 -5.21
CA TRP A 368 0.15 21.47 -5.15
C TRP A 368 -0.50 21.78 -3.81
N THR A 369 0.19 21.64 -2.66
CA THR A 369 -0.35 22.10 -1.37
C THR A 369 -0.37 23.61 -1.29
N THR A 370 0.59 24.31 -1.90
CA THR A 370 0.57 25.78 -2.03
C THR A 370 -0.62 26.24 -2.89
N ILE A 371 -0.85 25.60 -4.05
CA ILE A 371 -1.98 25.92 -4.93
C ILE A 371 -3.32 25.51 -4.31
N THR A 372 -3.42 24.36 -3.64
CA THR A 372 -4.65 23.95 -2.95
C THR A 372 -4.90 24.72 -1.67
N ASN A 373 -3.88 25.21 -0.97
CA ASN A 373 -4.03 26.15 0.15
C ASN A 373 -4.47 27.53 -0.36
N ILE A 374 -3.93 28.01 -1.48
CA ILE A 374 -4.39 29.25 -2.14
C ILE A 374 -5.84 29.09 -2.63
N LEU A 375 -6.20 27.94 -3.21
CA LEU A 375 -7.57 27.66 -3.65
C LEU A 375 -8.53 27.44 -2.48
N LYS A 376 -8.11 26.77 -1.40
CA LYS A 376 -8.90 26.63 -0.16
C LYS A 376 -9.12 27.97 0.52
N ASP A 377 -8.10 28.82 0.61
CA ASP A 377 -8.21 30.19 1.12
C ASP A 377 -9.12 31.05 0.24
N ALA A 378 -9.07 30.87 -1.09
CA ALA A 378 -9.96 31.58 -2.01
C ALA A 378 -11.43 31.10 -1.91
N VAL A 379 -11.66 29.82 -1.60
CA VAL A 379 -13.00 29.23 -1.38
C VAL A 379 -13.53 29.56 0.02
N GLN A 380 -12.67 29.61 1.04
CA GLN A 380 -13.03 30.04 2.40
C GLN A 380 -13.33 31.55 2.46
N ARG A 381 -12.58 32.39 1.72
CA ARG A 381 -12.90 33.82 1.54
C ARG A 381 -14.16 34.08 0.70
N ARG A 382 -14.69 33.07 0.00
CA ARG A 382 -15.92 33.15 -0.79
C ARG A 382 -17.15 32.54 -0.11
N ARG A 383 -17.08 32.20 1.19
CA ARG A 383 -18.28 32.04 2.01
C ARG A 383 -18.66 33.40 2.62
N PRO A 384 -19.76 34.05 2.20
CA PRO A 384 -20.32 35.13 2.98
C PRO A 384 -20.89 34.52 4.26
N GLU A 385 -20.36 34.94 5.40
CA GLU A 385 -21.14 34.92 6.63
C GLU A 385 -22.42 35.73 6.39
N GLY A 386 -23.57 35.12 6.66
CA GLY A 386 -24.85 35.83 6.75
C GLY A 386 -25.75 35.76 5.50
N ILE A 387 -26.30 34.58 5.20
CA ILE A 387 -27.62 34.48 4.55
C ILE A 387 -28.50 33.59 5.42
N LEU A 388 -28.92 34.12 6.58
CA LEU A 388 -30.05 33.60 7.35
C LEU A 388 -30.68 34.64 8.30
N SER A 389 -30.50 35.94 8.03
CA SER A 389 -31.15 37.02 8.79
C SER A 389 -31.97 38.01 7.94
N SER A 390 -32.09 37.86 6.62
CA SER A 390 -32.91 38.77 5.79
C SER A 390 -34.27 38.20 5.36
N ALA A 391 -34.78 37.17 6.04
CA ALA A 391 -36.09 36.56 5.75
C ALA A 391 -37.13 36.78 6.87
N LYS A 392 -36.93 37.77 7.76
CA LYS A 392 -37.89 38.11 8.83
C LYS A 392 -38.39 39.56 8.85
N ASP A 393 -37.89 40.45 8.00
CA ASP A 393 -38.34 41.85 7.90
C ASP A 393 -39.19 42.14 6.65
N PHE A 394 -39.85 41.13 6.07
CA PHE A 394 -40.84 41.30 4.98
C PHE A 394 -42.23 40.74 5.35
N MET A 395 -42.49 40.52 6.64
CA MET A 395 -43.80 40.08 7.15
C MET A 395 -44.36 40.93 8.30
N LEU A 396 -43.76 42.10 8.55
CA LEU A 396 -44.29 43.13 9.45
C LEU A 396 -43.95 44.52 8.88
N ASP A 397 -44.51 44.83 7.70
CA ASP A 397 -45.20 46.09 7.36
C ASP A 397 -45.80 45.99 5.95
#